data_AF-A0A318NEJ0-F1
#
_entry.id   AF-A0A318NEJ0-F1
#
_cell.length_a   1.000
_cell.length_b   1.000
_cell.length_c   1.000
_cell.angle_alpha   90.00
_cell.angle_beta   90.00
_cell.angle_gamma   90.00
#
_symmetry.space_group_name_H-M   'P 1'
#
loop_
_entity.id
_entity.type
_entity.pdbx_description
1 polymer ?
#
loop_
_entity_poly.entity_id
_entity_poly.type
_entity_poly.pdbx_seq_one_letter_code
_entity_poly.pdbx_strand_id
1 'polypeptide(L)'
;MIPGSREPVDSDVAAPGTDVDVYSPDRSVRIAASSRGDIAVEVDGLHRHTDESLARQVRAAARVALASLQRPAPEVESAVHERRPGW
;
A
#
# COMPACT_ATOMS: atom_id res chain seq x y z
N MET A 1 0.76 13.49 -40.68
CA MET A 1 1.17 14.12 -39.41
C MET A 1 0.67 13.23 -38.29
N ILE A 2 1.56 12.57 -37.56
CA ILE A 2 1.21 11.71 -36.42
C ILE A 2 1.65 12.48 -35.16
N PRO A 3 0.76 12.88 -34.25
CA PRO A 3 1.18 13.24 -32.91
C PRO A 3 1.26 11.95 -32.10
N GLY A 4 2.49 11.53 -31.83
CA GLY A 4 2.77 10.52 -30.82
C GLY A 4 2.59 11.04 -29.40
N SER A 5 2.70 10.09 -28.48
CA SER A 5 3.23 10.26 -27.13
C SER A 5 2.24 10.63 -26.02
N ARG A 6 1.58 9.60 -25.48
CA ARG A 6 1.79 9.15 -24.09
C ARG A 6 1.10 7.81 -23.90
N GLU A 7 1.87 6.73 -24.02
CA GLU A 7 1.48 5.47 -23.39
C GLU A 7 1.43 5.75 -21.88
N PRO A 8 0.38 5.31 -21.16
CA PRO A 8 0.43 5.28 -19.71
C PRO A 8 1.63 4.41 -19.36
N VAL A 9 2.57 4.99 -18.62
CA VAL A 9 3.74 4.28 -18.10
C VAL A 9 3.24 2.97 -17.54
N ASP A 10 3.66 1.88 -18.18
CA ASP A 10 3.56 0.52 -17.67
C ASP A 10 4.06 0.60 -16.23
N SER A 11 3.12 0.60 -15.29
CA SER A 11 3.44 0.39 -13.88
C SER A 11 4.13 -0.95 -13.87
N ASP A 12 5.46 -0.89 -13.77
CA ASP A 12 6.36 -2.02 -13.61
C ASP A 12 5.62 -3.09 -12.84
N VAL A 13 5.31 -4.18 -13.53
CA VAL A 13 4.61 -5.33 -13.01
C VAL A 13 5.51 -5.89 -11.94
N ALA A 14 5.39 -5.33 -10.74
CA ALA A 14 5.95 -5.88 -9.53
C ALA A 14 5.41 -7.31 -9.51
N ALA A 15 6.35 -8.25 -9.53
CA ALA A 15 6.08 -9.65 -9.25
C ALA A 15 5.11 -9.73 -8.05
N PRO A 16 4.29 -10.80 -7.91
CA PRO A 16 3.33 -10.92 -6.83
C PRO A 16 4.04 -11.19 -5.48
N GLY A 17 4.87 -10.25 -5.04
CA GLY A 17 5.18 -9.99 -3.65
C GLY A 17 4.08 -9.08 -3.11
N THR A 18 3.84 -9.18 -1.81
CA THR A 18 2.80 -8.45 -1.09
C THR A 18 3.17 -6.96 -0.98
N ASP A 19 3.34 -6.27 -2.10
CA ASP A 19 3.67 -4.85 -2.09
C ASP A 19 2.42 -4.04 -1.75
N VAL A 20 2.59 -3.02 -0.90
CA VAL A 20 1.48 -2.27 -0.31
C VAL A 20 1.57 -0.81 -0.76
N ASP A 21 0.44 -0.25 -1.20
CA ASP A 21 0.29 1.15 -1.58
C ASP A 21 -0.72 1.84 -0.65
N VAL A 22 -0.29 2.87 0.07
CA VAL A 22 -1.10 3.60 1.06
C VAL A 22 -1.12 5.09 0.74
N TYR A 23 -2.33 5.66 0.76
CA TYR A 23 -2.55 7.10 0.59
C TYR A 23 -2.89 7.75 1.94
N SER A 24 -2.44 9.00 2.13
CA SER A 24 -2.98 9.86 3.18
C SER A 24 -4.46 10.18 2.91
N PRO A 25 -5.25 10.54 3.93
CA PRO A 25 -6.67 10.84 3.76
C PRO A 25 -6.97 11.97 2.76
N ASP A 26 -6.07 12.95 2.69
CA ASP A 26 -6.09 14.08 1.76
C ASP A 26 -5.40 13.79 0.41
N ARG A 27 -4.89 12.56 0.21
CA ARG A 27 -4.17 12.08 -0.99
C ARG A 27 -2.93 12.87 -1.37
N SER A 28 -2.41 13.72 -0.48
CA SER A 28 -1.16 14.46 -0.70
C SER A 28 0.07 13.59 -0.55
N VAL A 29 -0.01 12.47 0.17
CA VAL A 29 1.11 11.55 0.37
C VAL A 29 0.72 10.16 -0.09
N ARG A 30 1.59 9.52 -0.87
CA ARG A 30 1.51 8.11 -1.25
C ARG A 30 2.76 7.39 -0.76
N ILE A 31 2.58 6.23 -0.17
CA ILE A 31 3.67 5.36 0.27
C ILE A 31 3.49 4.00 -0.38
N ALA A 32 4.46 3.64 -1.22
CA ALA A 32 4.61 2.29 -1.73
C ALA A 32 5.70 1.57 -0.91
N ALA A 33 5.37 0.42 -0.33
CA ALA A 33 6.29 -0.38 0.46
C ALA A 33 6.41 -1.78 -0.13
N SER A 34 7.65 -2.22 -0.36
CA SER A 34 7.95 -3.56 -0.83
C SER A 34 8.00 -4.53 0.34
N SER A 35 7.71 -5.80 0.05
CA SER A 35 7.91 -6.91 0.99
C SER A 35 9.35 -7.05 1.52
N ARG A 36 10.35 -6.45 0.84
CA ARG A 36 11.76 -6.42 1.26
C ARG A 36 12.07 -5.29 2.25
N GLY A 37 11.12 -4.38 2.48
CA GLY A 37 11.30 -3.21 3.32
C GLY A 37 11.75 -1.96 2.57
N ASP A 38 11.74 -1.97 1.23
CA ASP A 38 11.95 -0.74 0.45
C ASP A 38 10.71 0.13 0.58
N ILE A 39 10.90 1.45 0.74
CA ILE A 39 9.81 2.40 0.88
C ILE A 39 10.04 3.56 -0.10
N ALA A 40 9.10 3.74 -1.02
CA ALA A 40 9.00 4.91 -1.87
C ALA A 40 7.91 5.85 -1.34
N VAL A 41 8.23 7.14 -1.24
CA VAL A 41 7.30 8.17 -0.75
C VAL A 41 7.14 9.22 -1.85
N GLU A 42 5.91 9.42 -2.28
CA GLU A 42 5.53 10.49 -3.21
C GLU A 42 4.70 11.53 -2.45
N VAL A 43 5.01 12.81 -2.65
CA VAL A 43 4.30 13.92 -2.01
C VAL A 43 3.85 14.91 -3.08
N ASP A 44 2.53 15.07 -3.21
CA ASP A 44 1.91 16.10 -4.03
C ASP A 44 1.67 17.37 -3.19
N GLY A 45 1.79 18.54 -3.84
CA GLY A 45 1.42 19.79 -3.18
C GLY A 45 2.27 20.15 -1.96
N LEU A 46 3.56 19.80 -1.94
CA LEU A 46 4.49 20.00 -0.80
C LEU A 46 4.39 21.40 -0.16
N HIS A 47 4.22 22.45 -0.97
CA HIS A 47 4.06 23.84 -0.54
C HIS A 47 2.84 24.12 0.37
N ARG A 48 1.89 23.19 0.45
CA ARG A 48 0.67 23.29 1.26
C ARG A 48 0.84 22.71 2.65
N HIS A 49 1.95 22.02 2.90
CA HIS A 49 2.24 21.37 4.17
C HIS A 49 3.29 22.16 4.94
N THR A 50 3.13 22.20 6.27
CA THR A 50 4.24 22.51 7.16
C THR A 50 5.07 21.24 7.37
N ASP A 51 6.35 21.39 7.69
CA ASP A 51 7.25 20.27 7.97
C ASP A 51 6.67 19.32 9.02
N GLU A 52 6.05 19.86 10.07
CA GLU A 52 5.42 19.05 11.13
C GLU A 52 4.24 18.24 10.59
N SER A 53 3.36 18.86 9.81
CA SER A 53 2.19 18.20 9.24
C SER A 53 2.60 17.07 8.29
N LEU A 54 3.55 17.35 7.39
CA LEU A 54 4.07 16.37 6.45
C LEU A 54 4.74 15.20 7.16
N ALA A 55 5.63 15.47 8.13
CA ALA A 55 6.30 14.42 8.89
C ALA A 55 5.30 13.53 9.64
N ARG A 56 4.22 14.11 10.17
CA ARG A 56 3.14 13.37 10.84
C ARG A 56 2.38 12.48 9.85
N GLN A 57 2.03 13.00 8.68
CA GLN A 57 1.32 12.26 7.62
C GLN A 57 2.16 11.09 7.10
N VAL A 58 3.42 11.35 6.73
CA VAL A 58 4.35 10.31 6.26
C VAL A 58 4.54 9.22 7.32
N ARG A 59 4.74 9.61 8.58
CA ARG A 59 4.87 8.63 9.69
C ARG A 59 3.61 7.79 9.87
N ALA A 60 2.42 8.39 9.76
CA ALA A 60 1.16 7.67 9.88
C ALA A 60 0.98 6.68 8.72
N ALA A 61 1.17 7.13 7.47
CA ALA A 61 1.07 6.28 6.29
C ALA A 61 2.10 5.14 6.31
N ALA A 62 3.34 5.40 6.72
CA ALA A 62 4.39 4.39 6.80
C ALA A 62 4.06 3.31 7.83
N ARG A 63 3.51 3.69 8.99
CA ARG A 63 3.04 2.73 10.00
C ARG A 63 1.94 1.82 9.45
N VAL A 64 1.01 2.37 8.68
CA VAL A 64 -0.06 1.59 8.04
C VAL A 64 0.52 0.63 7.00
N ALA A 65 1.41 1.11 6.13
CA ALA A 65 2.07 0.29 5.11
C ALA A 65 2.83 -0.89 5.75
N LEU A 66 3.65 -0.61 6.77
CA LEU A 66 4.40 -1.64 7.50
C LEU A 66 3.47 -2.63 8.22
N ALA A 67 2.39 -2.17 8.84
CA ALA A 67 1.43 -3.04 9.49
C ALA A 67 0.72 -3.97 8.49
N SER A 68 0.46 -3.50 7.27
CA SER A 68 -0.09 -4.32 6.19
C SER A 68 0.90 -5.39 5.70
N LEU A 69 2.19 -5.05 5.62
CA LEU A 69 3.25 -6.01 5.28
C LEU A 69 3.50 -7.04 6.37
N GLN A 70 3.36 -6.65 7.63
CA GLN A 70 3.59 -7.51 8.79
C GLN A 70 2.38 -8.36 9.17
N ARG A 71 1.22 -8.17 8.54
CA ARG A 71 0.08 -9.05 8.79
C ARG A 71 0.47 -10.47 8.38
N PRO A 72 0.50 -11.43 9.33
CA PRO A 72 0.53 -12.84 8.97
C PRO A 72 -0.67 -13.07 8.06
N ALA A 73 -0.48 -13.85 6.99
CA ALA A 73 -1.58 -14.28 6.14
C ALA A 73 -2.75 -14.71 7.04
N PRO A 74 -3.99 -14.22 6.81
CA PRO A 74 -5.12 -14.75 7.54
C PRO A 74 -5.08 -16.27 7.34
N GLU A 75 -5.10 -17.04 8.43
CA GLU A 75 -5.41 -18.46 8.38
C GLU A 75 -6.73 -18.62 7.62
N VAL A 76 -6.62 -18.90 6.33
CA VAL A 76 -7.72 -19.43 5.55
C VAL A 76 -7.81 -20.90 5.95
N GLU A 77 -9.02 -21.29 6.34
CA GLU A 77 -9.46 -22.63 6.75
C GLU A 77 -9.22 -23.05 8.21
N SER A 78 -10.15 -22.64 9.08
CA SER A 78 -10.85 -23.64 9.90
C SER A 78 -12.17 -24.01 9.21
N ALA A 79 -12.07 -24.66 8.06
CA ALA A 79 -13.11 -25.50 7.50
C ALA A 79 -13.18 -26.83 8.30
N VAL A 80 -13.44 -26.76 9.61
CA VAL A 80 -13.76 -27.95 10.42
C VAL A 80 -14.82 -27.58 11.47
N HIS A 81 -16.02 -27.32 10.98
CA HIS A 81 -17.23 -27.69 11.73
C HIS A 81 -17.98 -28.78 10.97
N GLU A 82 -17.27 -29.89 10.68
CA GLU A 82 -17.89 -31.20 10.78
C GLU A 82 -18.30 -31.42 12.25
N ARG A 83 -19.47 -30.93 12.64
CA ARG A 83 -20.23 -31.52 13.75
C ARG A 83 -21.71 -31.37 13.47
N ARG A 84 -22.26 -32.37 12.80
CA ARG A 84 -23.51 -33.02 13.20
C ARG A 84 -23.52 -34.47 12.69
N PRO A 85 -23.01 -35.45 13.47
CA PRO A 85 -23.59 -36.77 13.44
C PRO A 85 -24.93 -36.70 14.20
N GLY A 86 -25.99 -37.18 13.55
CA GLY A 86 -27.32 -37.24 14.14
C GLY A 86 -27.48 -38.42 15.09
N TRP A 87 -28.11 -38.15 16.23
CA TRP A 87 -29.04 -38.99 16.98
C TRP A 87 -29.63 -38.13 18.11
#